data_AF-A0A1S1TLK1-F1
#
_entry.id   AF-A0A1S1TLK1-F1
#
_cell.length_a   1.000
_cell.length_b   1.000
_cell.length_c   1.000
_cell.angle_alpha   90.00
_cell.angle_beta   90.00
_cell.angle_gamma   90.00
#
_symmetry.space_group_name_H-M   'P 1'
#
loop_
_entity.id
_entity.type
_entity.pdbx_description
1 polymer ?
#
loop_
_entity_poly.entity_id
_entity_poly.type
_entity_poly.pdbx_seq_one_letter_code
_entity_poly.pdbx_strand_id
1 'polypeptide(L)'
;MLKLLFTGVWVCAVTLGSVYFSMQYASAPVLSDAEAERRASEEYVPGEIITVPVIKDGSVQGYFLAKLSFSAKREGIAKLHAPLRQLVTDELYDLLVGSKFIDVADTGSFDLPDFKLRVKDGLNGKLGGEVITEVLVEQLEYLSKLDVERASSGQAIAYDKPAPVVDRNGNVAADKLPEAAVKASGSAH
;
A
#
# COMPACT_ATOMS: atom_id res chain seq x y z
N MET A 1 -2.74 -38.24 -46.78
CA MET A 1 -1.70 -37.22 -46.51
C MET A 1 -2.27 -35.80 -46.36
N LEU A 2 -3.39 -35.45 -47.00
CA LEU A 2 -4.00 -34.10 -46.91
C LEU A 2 -4.50 -33.69 -45.51
N LYS A 3 -4.90 -34.65 -44.66
CA LYS A 3 -5.37 -34.39 -43.29
C LYS A 3 -4.30 -33.73 -42.38
N LEU A 4 -3.02 -34.02 -42.59
CA LEU A 4 -1.92 -33.44 -41.80
C LEU A 4 -1.61 -31.99 -42.19
N LEU A 5 -1.82 -31.63 -43.46
CA LEU A 5 -1.68 -30.26 -43.93
C LEU A 5 -2.76 -29.36 -43.32
N PHE A 6 -4.01 -29.84 -43.26
CA PHE A 6 -5.12 -29.09 -42.65
C PHE A 6 -4.93 -28.85 -41.16
N THR A 7 -4.41 -29.83 -40.41
CA THR A 7 -4.10 -29.62 -38.98
C THR A 7 -2.95 -28.65 -38.77
N GLY A 8 -1.92 -28.66 -39.63
CA GLY A 8 -0.85 -27.66 -39.58
C GLY A 8 -1.34 -26.23 -39.82
N VAL A 9 -2.15 -26.02 -40.87
CA VAL A 9 -2.73 -24.70 -41.17
C VAL A 9 -3.68 -24.24 -40.06
N TRP A 10 -4.48 -25.15 -39.50
CA TRP A 10 -5.36 -24.85 -38.38
C TRP A 10 -4.59 -24.35 -37.14
N VAL A 11 -3.51 -25.05 -36.77
CA VAL A 11 -2.68 -24.65 -35.62
C VAL A 11 -2.06 -23.27 -35.87
N CYS A 12 -1.56 -22.99 -37.08
CA CYS A 12 -1.04 -21.66 -37.43
C CYS A 12 -2.10 -20.57 -37.29
N ALA A 13 -3.34 -20.83 -37.74
CA ALA A 13 -4.44 -19.87 -37.64
C ALA A 13 -4.82 -19.57 -36.17
N VAL A 14 -4.86 -20.60 -35.32
CA VAL A 14 -5.15 -20.44 -33.89
C VAL A 14 -4.06 -19.64 -33.19
N THR A 15 -2.78 -19.92 -33.49
CA THR A 15 -1.65 -19.19 -32.89
C THR A 15 -1.65 -17.73 -33.31
N LEU A 16 -1.82 -17.45 -34.61
CA LEU A 16 -1.89 -16.07 -35.12
C LEU A 16 -3.09 -15.31 -34.55
N GLY A 17 -4.26 -15.95 -34.49
CA GLY A 17 -5.46 -15.37 -33.90
C GLY A 17 -5.29 -15.06 -32.41
N SER A 18 -4.68 -15.97 -31.65
CA SER A 18 -4.39 -15.78 -30.23
C SER A 18 -3.41 -14.64 -29.99
N VAL A 19 -2.32 -14.54 -30.77
CA VAL A 19 -1.36 -13.44 -30.67
C VAL A 19 -2.01 -12.10 -31.05
N TYR A 20 -2.81 -12.06 -32.13
CA TYR A 20 -3.50 -10.85 -32.55
C TYR A 20 -4.51 -10.37 -31.51
N PHE A 21 -5.33 -11.27 -30.98
CA PHE A 21 -6.32 -10.95 -29.95
C PHE A 21 -5.64 -10.55 -28.64
N SER A 22 -4.55 -11.23 -28.27
CA SER A 22 -3.71 -10.86 -27.13
C SER A 22 -3.16 -9.44 -27.31
N MET A 23 -2.61 -9.09 -28.47
CA MET A 23 -2.12 -7.72 -28.72
C MET A 23 -3.24 -6.67 -28.68
N GLN A 24 -4.42 -7.00 -29.22
CA GLN A 24 -5.53 -6.04 -29.25
C GLN A 24 -6.11 -5.77 -27.86
N TYR A 25 -6.22 -6.81 -27.02
CA TYR A 25 -6.72 -6.70 -25.64
C TYR A 25 -5.64 -6.34 -24.61
N ALA A 26 -4.37 -6.58 -24.91
CA ALA A 26 -3.22 -6.14 -24.11
C ALA A 26 -2.81 -4.69 -24.42
N SER A 27 -3.74 -3.88 -24.94
CA SER A 27 -3.54 -2.44 -25.06
C SER A 27 -3.33 -1.87 -23.66
N ALA A 28 -2.05 -1.67 -23.28
CA ALA A 28 -1.71 -0.75 -22.21
C ALA A 28 -2.42 0.58 -22.50
N PRO A 29 -2.95 1.28 -21.48
CA PRO A 29 -3.62 2.55 -21.70
C PRO A 29 -2.70 3.44 -22.52
N VAL A 30 -3.14 3.79 -23.73
CA VAL A 30 -2.39 4.63 -24.65
C VAL A 30 -2.36 6.00 -23.97
N LEU A 31 -1.21 6.35 -23.36
CA LEU A 31 -1.00 7.68 -22.83
C LEU A 31 -1.23 8.64 -23.99
N SER A 32 -2.11 9.63 -23.80
CA SER A 32 -2.25 10.69 -24.80
C SER A 32 -0.90 11.36 -25.03
N ASP A 33 -0.66 11.91 -26.22
CA ASP A 33 0.61 12.60 -26.53
C ASP A 33 0.94 13.67 -25.48
N ALA A 34 -0.10 14.35 -24.95
CA ALA A 34 0.02 15.31 -23.85
C ALA A 34 0.44 14.67 -22.50
N GLU A 35 -0.07 13.48 -22.16
CA GLU A 35 0.34 12.76 -20.95
C GLU A 35 1.75 12.16 -21.09
N ALA A 36 2.13 11.75 -22.29
CA ALA A 36 3.48 11.26 -22.59
C ALA A 36 4.52 12.38 -22.49
N GLU A 37 4.23 13.56 -23.05
CA GLU A 37 5.06 14.76 -22.88
C GLU A 37 5.13 15.22 -21.42
N ARG A 38 4.00 15.19 -20.70
CA ARG A 38 3.98 15.52 -19.26
C ARG A 38 4.90 14.60 -18.48
N ARG A 39 4.76 13.28 -18.64
CA ARG A 39 5.61 12.28 -17.98
C ARG A 39 7.09 12.43 -18.36
N ALA A 40 7.40 12.82 -19.61
CA ALA A 40 8.78 13.04 -20.04
C ALA A 40 9.43 14.26 -19.36
N SER A 41 8.63 15.25 -18.97
CA SER A 41 9.08 16.44 -18.21
C SER A 41 9.13 16.23 -16.68
N GLU A 42 8.53 15.14 -16.21
CA GLU A 42 8.48 14.76 -14.79
C GLU A 42 9.68 13.90 -14.42
N GLU A 43 10.15 14.09 -13.19
CA GLU A 43 11.17 13.28 -12.56
C GLU A 43 10.56 12.55 -11.36
N TYR A 44 10.85 11.25 -11.27
CA TYR A 44 10.45 10.45 -10.13
C TYR A 44 11.45 10.68 -8.99
N VAL A 45 10.95 11.13 -7.86
CA VAL A 45 11.72 11.35 -6.65
C VAL A 45 11.34 10.26 -5.64
N PRO A 46 12.26 9.33 -5.33
CA PRO A 46 11.99 8.28 -4.36
C PRO A 46 11.79 8.85 -2.96
N GLY A 47 10.91 8.21 -2.21
CA GLY A 47 10.57 8.58 -0.85
C GLY A 47 11.54 8.07 0.19
N GLU A 48 11.61 8.79 1.30
CA GLU A 48 12.20 8.30 2.56
C GLU A 48 11.08 7.98 3.56
N ILE A 49 11.35 7.05 4.48
CA ILE A 49 10.43 6.75 5.58
C ILE A 49 10.46 7.92 6.56
N ILE A 50 9.30 8.49 6.83
CA ILE A 50 9.09 9.57 7.78
C ILE A 50 8.19 9.04 8.89
N THR A 51 8.66 9.21 10.13
CA THR A 51 7.92 8.85 11.33
C THR A 51 7.32 10.10 11.95
N VAL A 52 6.00 10.13 12.09
CA VAL A 52 5.24 11.24 12.65
C VAL A 52 4.52 10.76 13.91
N PRO A 53 4.72 11.40 15.07
CA PRO A 53 4.00 11.03 16.28
C PRO A 53 2.53 11.40 16.15
N VAL A 54 1.63 10.54 16.61
CA VAL A 54 0.22 10.87 16.70
C VAL A 54 -0.13 11.25 18.13
N ILE A 55 -0.55 12.50 18.33
CA ILE A 55 -0.76 13.10 19.65
C ILE A 55 -2.26 13.30 19.89
N LYS A 56 -2.76 12.78 21.01
CA LYS A 56 -4.14 12.99 21.48
C LYS A 56 -4.11 13.24 22.98
N ASP A 57 -4.88 14.24 23.42
CA ASP A 57 -5.02 14.64 24.84
C ASP A 57 -3.68 14.91 25.56
N GLY A 58 -2.71 15.46 24.84
CA GLY A 58 -1.39 15.81 25.39
C GLY A 58 -0.42 14.63 25.54
N SER A 59 -0.78 13.43 25.06
CA SER A 59 0.11 12.26 25.05
C SER A 59 0.27 11.65 23.67
N VAL A 60 1.44 11.04 23.43
CA VAL A 60 1.73 10.27 22.20
C VAL A 60 0.99 8.94 22.29
N GLN A 61 0.08 8.72 21.35
CA GLN A 61 -0.71 7.49 21.24
C GLN A 61 -0.02 6.41 20.40
N GLY A 62 0.85 6.85 19.49
CA GLY A 62 1.56 5.99 18.56
C GLY A 62 2.33 6.80 17.53
N TYR A 63 2.78 6.12 16.48
CA TYR A 63 3.58 6.67 15.40
C TYR A 63 3.00 6.26 14.06
N PHE A 64 2.85 7.25 13.18
CA PHE A 64 2.49 7.06 11.78
C PHE A 64 3.78 7.00 10.96
N LEU A 65 3.98 5.91 10.24
CA LEU A 65 5.13 5.69 9.39
C LEU A 65 4.67 5.80 7.94
N ALA A 66 5.18 6.79 7.24
CA ALA A 66 4.83 7.04 5.84
C ALA A 66 6.08 7.05 4.99
N LYS A 67 6.06 6.32 3.87
CA LYS A 67 7.05 6.43 2.80
C LYS A 67 6.34 6.91 1.55
N LEU A 68 6.58 8.15 1.19
CA LEU A 68 5.93 8.82 0.07
C LEU A 68 6.94 9.15 -1.01
N SER A 69 6.68 8.72 -2.23
CA SER A 69 7.42 9.12 -3.42
C SER A 69 6.61 10.04 -4.30
N PHE A 70 7.28 10.74 -5.21
CA PHE A 70 6.67 11.86 -5.92
C PHE A 70 7.05 11.85 -7.40
N SER A 71 6.09 12.19 -8.25
CA SER A 71 6.37 12.68 -9.59
C SER A 71 6.39 14.21 -9.53
N ALA A 72 7.47 14.83 -10.00
CA ALA A 72 7.63 16.27 -9.91
C ALA A 72 8.24 16.87 -11.18
N LYS A 73 7.89 18.10 -11.50
CA LYS A 73 8.48 18.83 -12.64
C LYS A 73 9.95 19.10 -12.37
N ARG A 74 10.84 18.68 -13.27
CA ARG A 74 12.31 18.82 -13.11
C ARG A 74 12.75 20.25 -12.80
N GLU A 75 12.12 21.23 -13.44
CA GLU A 75 12.39 22.66 -13.25
C GLU A 75 12.02 23.17 -11.86
N GLY A 76 11.00 22.58 -11.23
CA GLY A 76 10.57 22.92 -9.87
C GLY A 76 11.49 22.31 -8.82
N ILE A 77 11.91 21.04 -9.02
CA ILE A 77 12.88 20.37 -8.14
C ILE A 77 14.22 21.11 -8.10
N ALA A 78 14.68 21.62 -9.24
CA ALA A 78 15.93 22.39 -9.31
C ALA A 78 15.89 23.73 -8.55
N LYS A 79 14.70 24.24 -8.22
CA LYS A 79 14.48 25.54 -7.57
C LYS A 79 14.07 25.42 -6.10
N LEU A 80 14.13 24.22 -5.53
CA LEU A 80 13.77 23.98 -4.14
C LEU A 80 14.66 24.80 -3.19
N HIS A 81 14.02 25.51 -2.26
CA HIS A 81 14.71 26.31 -1.24
C HIS A 81 15.23 25.44 -0.06
N ALA A 82 14.64 24.25 0.13
CA ALA A 82 15.05 23.24 1.10
C ALA A 82 14.93 21.85 0.46
N PRO A 83 15.67 20.84 0.92
CA PRO A 83 15.55 19.51 0.33
C PRO A 83 14.13 18.97 0.52
N LEU A 84 13.62 18.26 -0.49
CA LEU A 84 12.22 17.83 -0.57
C LEU A 84 11.79 17.05 0.69
N ARG A 85 12.70 16.24 1.25
CA ARG A 85 12.46 15.48 2.47
C ARG A 85 12.02 16.37 3.65
N GLN A 86 12.69 17.51 3.86
CA GLN A 86 12.31 18.43 4.95
C GLN A 86 10.91 18.99 4.72
N LEU A 87 10.58 19.35 3.48
CA LEU A 87 9.26 19.89 3.13
C LEU A 87 8.14 18.85 3.32
N VAL A 88 8.39 17.61 2.91
CA VAL A 88 7.45 16.49 3.12
C VAL A 88 7.29 16.21 4.60
N THR A 89 8.38 16.21 5.37
CA THR A 89 8.29 16.03 6.82
C THR A 89 7.45 17.12 7.46
N ASP A 90 7.71 18.39 7.12
CA ASP A 90 6.96 19.53 7.64
C ASP A 90 5.46 19.43 7.30
N GLU A 91 5.13 19.13 6.04
CA GLU A 91 3.75 18.94 5.60
C GLU A 91 3.04 17.78 6.32
N LEU A 92 3.71 16.65 6.49
CA LEU A 92 3.13 15.52 7.23
C LEU A 92 2.91 15.85 8.71
N TYR A 93 3.77 16.65 9.32
CA TYR A 93 3.55 17.13 10.69
C TYR A 93 2.37 18.11 10.76
N ASP A 94 2.26 19.04 9.82
CA ASP A 94 1.12 19.96 9.73
C ASP A 94 -0.20 19.19 9.56
N LEU A 95 -0.22 18.20 8.66
CA LEU A 95 -1.42 17.43 8.36
C LEU A 95 -1.80 16.50 9.53
N LEU A 96 -0.85 15.72 10.05
CA LEU A 96 -1.16 14.66 11.03
C LEU A 96 -1.21 15.16 12.47
N VAL A 97 -0.37 16.13 12.83
CA VAL A 97 -0.29 16.68 14.20
C VAL A 97 -1.09 17.97 14.31
N GLY A 98 -0.92 18.89 13.35
CA GLY A 98 -1.58 20.19 13.37
C GLY A 98 -3.09 20.09 13.10
N SER A 99 -3.47 19.50 11.96
CA SER A 99 -4.87 19.42 11.53
C SER A 99 -5.62 18.20 12.06
N LYS A 100 -4.92 17.26 12.72
CA LYS A 100 -5.46 15.98 13.23
C LYS A 100 -6.21 15.20 12.14
N PHE A 101 -5.63 15.15 10.95
CA PHE A 101 -6.27 14.57 9.78
C PHE A 101 -6.63 13.08 9.93
N ILE A 102 -5.89 12.34 10.78
CA ILE A 102 -6.15 10.93 11.06
C ILE A 102 -6.71 10.79 12.48
N ASP A 103 -7.90 10.20 12.62
CA ASP A 103 -8.38 9.72 13.91
C ASP A 103 -7.87 8.30 14.16
N VAL A 104 -6.97 8.18 15.14
CA VAL A 104 -6.42 6.90 15.59
C VAL A 104 -7.49 5.96 16.14
N ALA A 105 -8.59 6.50 16.68
CA ALA A 105 -9.66 5.70 17.26
C ALA A 105 -10.54 5.03 16.20
N ASP A 106 -10.52 5.52 14.95
CA ASP A 106 -11.29 4.98 13.84
C ASP A 106 -10.41 4.84 12.60
N THR A 107 -9.58 3.79 12.59
CA THR A 107 -8.74 3.41 11.45
C THR A 107 -9.54 3.03 10.21
N GLY A 108 -10.86 2.83 10.31
CA GLY A 108 -11.75 2.58 9.17
C GLY A 108 -12.13 3.83 8.38
N SER A 109 -11.86 5.02 8.92
CA SER A 109 -12.24 6.31 8.32
C SER A 109 -11.15 6.96 7.44
N PHE A 110 -9.99 6.31 7.28
CA PHE A 110 -8.88 6.90 6.54
C PHE A 110 -9.11 6.91 5.03
N ASP A 111 -9.27 8.11 4.46
CA ASP A 111 -9.37 8.33 3.02
C ASP A 111 -7.97 8.55 2.42
N LEU A 112 -7.43 7.50 1.80
CA LEU A 112 -6.14 7.53 1.13
C LEU A 112 -6.11 8.53 -0.06
N PRO A 113 -7.10 8.54 -0.98
CA PRO A 113 -7.21 9.59 -2.00
C PRO A 113 -7.15 11.01 -1.44
N ASP A 114 -7.92 11.34 -0.39
CA ASP A 114 -7.90 12.68 0.21
C ASP A 114 -6.55 12.98 0.85
N PHE A 115 -5.95 12.01 1.57
CA PHE A 115 -4.60 12.16 2.13
C PHE A 115 -3.58 12.54 1.05
N LYS A 116 -3.55 11.81 -0.07
CA LYS A 116 -2.62 12.08 -1.17
C LYS A 116 -2.85 13.48 -1.76
N LEU A 117 -4.10 13.88 -1.90
CA LEU A 117 -4.47 15.19 -2.41
C LEU A 117 -4.00 16.30 -1.47
N ARG A 118 -4.27 16.16 -0.16
CA ARG A 118 -3.84 17.10 0.88
C ARG A 118 -2.33 17.29 0.91
N VAL A 119 -1.58 16.19 0.90
CA VAL A 119 -0.10 16.23 0.86
C VAL A 119 0.39 16.94 -0.41
N LYS A 120 -0.18 16.63 -1.58
CA LYS A 120 0.19 17.27 -2.84
C LYS A 120 -0.06 18.78 -2.79
N ASP A 121 -1.24 19.18 -2.33
CA ASP A 121 -1.66 20.58 -2.31
C ASP A 121 -0.88 21.39 -1.28
N GLY A 122 -0.61 20.82 -0.10
CA GLY A 122 0.21 21.46 0.93
C GLY A 122 1.66 21.65 0.48
N LEU A 123 2.26 20.62 -0.14
CA LEU A 123 3.59 20.72 -0.74
C LEU A 123 3.64 21.80 -1.84
N ASN A 124 2.71 21.78 -2.80
CA ASN A 124 2.67 22.79 -3.86
C ASN A 124 2.42 24.21 -3.32
N GLY A 125 1.63 24.34 -2.25
CA GLY A 125 1.44 25.60 -1.53
C GLY A 125 2.75 26.14 -0.95
N LYS A 126 3.53 25.29 -0.27
CA LYS A 126 4.85 25.64 0.28
C LYS A 126 5.89 25.93 -0.82
N LEU A 127 5.74 25.31 -1.98
CA LEU A 127 6.62 25.50 -3.14
C LEU A 127 6.25 26.71 -4.01
N GLY A 128 5.09 27.32 -3.79
CA GLY A 128 4.62 28.49 -4.55
C GLY A 128 4.29 28.17 -6.02
N GLY A 129 3.98 26.91 -6.33
CA GLY A 129 3.67 26.48 -7.69
C GLY A 129 3.35 24.99 -7.78
N GLU A 130 2.79 24.57 -8.91
CA GLU A 130 2.46 23.17 -9.17
C GLU A 130 3.72 22.39 -9.60
N VAL A 131 4.54 22.04 -8.61
CA VAL A 131 5.80 21.31 -8.78
C VAL A 131 5.58 19.80 -8.65
N ILE A 132 4.84 19.38 -7.62
CA ILE A 132 4.46 17.98 -7.38
C ILE A 132 3.20 17.68 -8.18
N THR A 133 3.29 16.75 -9.13
CA THR A 133 2.17 16.37 -10.00
C THR A 133 1.44 15.15 -9.45
N GLU A 134 2.18 14.21 -8.86
CA GLU A 134 1.62 13.01 -8.24
C GLU A 134 2.36 12.67 -6.95
N VAL A 135 1.60 12.21 -5.96
CA VAL A 135 2.11 11.58 -4.73
C VAL A 135 1.85 10.09 -4.86
N LEU A 136 2.81 9.26 -4.48
CA LEU A 136 2.69 7.81 -4.44
C LEU A 136 2.98 7.36 -3.01
N VAL A 137 2.18 6.42 -2.53
CA VAL A 137 2.34 5.85 -1.19
C VAL A 137 3.03 4.51 -1.35
N GLU A 138 4.30 4.44 -0.93
CA GLU A 138 5.07 3.19 -0.95
C GLU A 138 4.82 2.38 0.33
N GLN A 139 4.71 3.07 1.47
CA GLN A 139 4.46 2.45 2.77
C GLN A 139 3.60 3.38 3.62
N LEU A 140 2.62 2.81 4.31
CA LEU A 140 1.75 3.53 5.22
C LEU A 140 1.33 2.62 6.37
N GLU A 141 1.83 2.92 7.56
CA GLU A 141 1.64 2.09 8.74
C GLU A 141 1.37 2.95 9.97
N TYR A 142 0.61 2.40 10.91
CA TYR A 142 0.41 2.98 12.22
C TYR A 142 0.90 1.99 13.29
N LEU A 143 1.80 2.44 14.15
CA LEU A 143 2.30 1.69 15.29
C LEU A 143 1.74 2.33 16.56
N SER A 144 0.88 1.62 17.30
CA SER A 144 0.44 2.12 18.60
C SER A 144 1.61 2.14 19.59
N LYS A 145 1.50 2.95 20.65
CA LYS A 145 2.48 2.96 21.74
C LYS A 145 2.73 1.55 22.29
N LEU A 146 1.68 0.74 22.41
CA LEU A 146 1.77 -0.66 22.86
C LEU A 146 2.53 -1.55 21.85
N ASP A 147 2.37 -1.32 20.55
CA ASP A 147 3.11 -2.08 19.52
C ASP A 147 4.61 -1.75 19.57
N VAL A 148 4.95 -0.47 19.76
CA VAL A 148 6.34 -0.03 19.93
C VAL A 148 6.95 -0.60 21.22
N GLU A 149 6.22 -0.55 22.33
CA GLU A 149 6.66 -1.14 23.60
C GLU A 149 6.90 -2.65 23.45
N ARG A 150 5.98 -3.38 22.81
CA ARG A 150 6.12 -4.81 22.51
C ARG A 150 7.32 -5.13 21.61
N ALA A 151 7.53 -4.35 20.56
CA ALA A 151 8.66 -4.52 19.66
C ALA A 151 10.00 -4.29 20.39
N SER A 152 10.03 -3.36 21.34
CA SER A 152 11.24 -3.04 22.12
C SER A 152 11.55 -4.05 23.24
N SER A 153 10.53 -4.69 23.82
CA SER A 153 10.69 -5.61 24.96
C SER A 153 11.05 -7.04 24.57
N GLY A 154 11.03 -7.38 23.27
CA GLY A 154 11.29 -8.74 22.77
C GLY A 154 10.27 -9.77 23.24
N GLN A 155 9.13 -9.32 23.78
CA GLN A 155 8.12 -10.18 24.37
C GLN A 155 7.31 -10.84 23.25
N ALA A 156 7.31 -12.18 23.21
CA ALA A 156 6.66 -12.96 22.17
C ALA A 156 5.18 -12.55 22.02
N ILE A 157 4.72 -12.46 20.77
CA ILE A 157 3.34 -12.14 20.41
C ILE A 157 2.43 -13.16 21.10
N ALA A 158 1.72 -12.73 22.15
CA ALA A 158 0.51 -13.43 22.55
C ALA A 158 -0.51 -13.13 21.46
N TYR A 159 -0.63 -14.03 20.49
CA TYR A 159 -1.72 -13.94 19.52
C TYR A 159 -3.01 -13.80 20.31
N ASP A 160 -3.81 -12.76 20.00
CA ASP A 160 -5.19 -12.72 20.46
C ASP A 160 -5.81 -14.07 20.08
N LYS A 161 -6.54 -14.67 21.03
CA LYS A 161 -7.14 -15.99 20.81
C LYS A 161 -7.85 -15.95 19.45
N PRO A 162 -7.47 -16.80 18.48
CA PRO A 162 -8.06 -16.74 17.15
C PRO A 162 -9.58 -16.81 17.29
N ALA A 163 -10.28 -15.95 16.56
CA ALA A 163 -11.73 -15.94 16.58
C ALA A 163 -12.23 -17.36 16.29
N PRO A 164 -13.17 -17.89 17.08
CA PRO A 164 -13.67 -19.24 16.89
C PRO A 164 -14.21 -19.37 15.46
N VAL A 165 -13.76 -20.40 14.74
CA VAL A 165 -14.32 -20.71 13.43
C VAL A 165 -15.75 -21.23 13.68
N VAL A 166 -16.73 -20.43 13.24
CA VAL A 166 -18.15 -20.75 13.36
C VAL A 166 -18.63 -21.31 12.02
N ASP A 167 -19.31 -22.45 12.02
CA ASP A 167 -19.96 -22.98 10.84
C ASP A 167 -21.23 -22.18 10.47
N ARG A 168 -21.83 -22.49 9.31
CA ARG A 168 -23.09 -21.87 8.85
C ARG A 168 -24.28 -22.06 9.80
N ASN A 169 -24.18 -22.99 10.75
CA ASN A 169 -25.22 -23.34 11.69
C ASN A 169 -24.96 -22.75 13.09
N GLY A 170 -23.91 -21.94 13.26
CA GLY A 170 -23.57 -21.31 14.53
C GLY A 170 -22.71 -22.17 15.47
N ASN A 171 -22.21 -23.33 15.03
CA ASN A 171 -21.39 -24.19 15.87
C ASN A 171 -19.92 -23.77 15.79
N VAL A 172 -19.28 -23.66 16.96
CA VAL A 172 -17.84 -23.40 17.07
C VAL A 172 -17.06 -24.70 16.87
N ALA A 173 -16.05 -24.67 16.01
CA ALA A 173 -15.13 -25.79 15.86
C ALA A 173 -14.46 -26.12 17.21
N ALA A 174 -14.76 -27.28 17.77
CA ALA A 174 -14.10 -27.80 18.96
C ALA A 174 -12.88 -28.61 18.53
N ASP A 175 -11.69 -28.22 18.98
CA ASP A 175 -10.47 -28.98 18.79
C ASP A 175 -10.48 -30.19 19.75
N LYS A 176 -11.29 -31.20 19.42
CA LYS A 176 -11.30 -32.50 20.10
C LYS A 176 -10.51 -33.47 19.24
N LEU A 177 -9.38 -33.94 19.76
CA LEU A 177 -8.65 -35.06 19.18
C LEU A 177 -9.62 -36.24 19.00
N PRO A 178 -9.69 -36.86 17.80
CA PRO A 178 -10.55 -38.01 17.59
C PRO A 178 -10.14 -39.14 18.56
N GLU A 179 -11.11 -39.80 19.19
CA GLU A 179 -10.88 -40.87 20.21
C GLU A 179 -9.89 -41.95 19.77
N ALA A 180 -9.78 -42.19 18.46
CA ALA A 180 -8.81 -43.11 17.87
C ALA A 180 -7.35 -42.73 18.16
N ALA A 181 -7.02 -41.43 18.22
CA ALA A 181 -5.67 -40.94 18.55
C ALA A 181 -5.35 -41.06 20.04
N VAL A 182 -6.36 -40.95 20.91
CA VAL A 182 -6.20 -41.08 22.37
C VAL A 182 -5.94 -42.53 22.77
N LYS A 183 -6.59 -43.50 22.12
CA LYS A 183 -6.36 -44.94 22.37
C LYS A 183 -4.99 -45.43 21.92
N ALA A 184 -4.43 -44.88 20.85
CA ALA A 184 -3.11 -45.29 20.34
C ALA A 184 -1.95 -44.89 21.29
N SER A 185 -2.12 -43.85 22.10
CA SER A 185 -1.11 -43.42 23.08
C SER A 185 -1.19 -44.16 24.42
N GLY A 186 -2.25 -44.91 24.68
CA GLY A 186 -2.49 -45.59 25.96
C GLY A 186 -2.04 -47.06 26.03
N SER A 187 -1.58 -47.63 24.90
CA SER A 187 -1.17 -49.05 24.82
C SER A 187 0.35 -49.26 24.78
N ALA A 188 1.14 -48.23 25.11
CA ALA A 188 2.60 -48.31 25.20
C ALA A 188 3.05 -48.09 26.66
N HIS A 189 2.67 -49.02 27.54
CA HIS A 189 3.32 -49.26 28.84
C HIS A 189 3.27 -50.75 29.17
#